data_AF-A0A2R6IU52-F1
#
_entry.id   AF-A0A2R6IU52-F1
#
_cell.length_a   1.000
_cell.length_b   1.000
_cell.length_c   1.000
_cell.angle_alpha   90.00
_cell.angle_beta   90.00
_cell.angle_gamma   90.00
#
_symmetry.space_group_name_H-M   'P 1'
#
loop_
_entity.id
_entity.type
_entity.pdbx_description
1 polymer ?
#
loop_
_entity_poly.entity_id
_entity_poly.type
_entity_poly.pdbx_seq_one_letter_code
_entity_poly.pdbx_strand_id
1 'polypeptide(L)'
;MLDEVGPIRVAGEAPTPRTSLAAGQFHERAIEGGPLVAVAPHGGTVEPHTDAQARRLAERGAAVWACNGWWPGGRAFDRWHVTSGDIHPASFPALDGLLGTGTGKRGRFEAAVSFHGWRHDGVGVGGGASRETRQRVTEAVERVLPPEVPVERIDEGDYSGNSPENIVNWLTADGTSGVQIEQSTGVRWRHGSGVADAVANVLL
;
A
#
# COMPACT_ATOMS: atom_id res chain seq x y z
N MET A 1 -39.27 0.76 -11.66
CA MET A 1 -39.07 0.21 -10.30
C MET A 1 -38.01 -0.87 -10.40
N LEU A 2 -36.74 -0.50 -10.17
CA LEU A 2 -35.60 -1.40 -10.09
C LEU A 2 -34.76 -0.97 -8.88
N ASP A 3 -35.40 -0.88 -7.71
CA ASP A 3 -34.76 -0.53 -6.46
C ASP A 3 -34.95 -1.68 -5.48
N GLU A 4 -34.31 -2.83 -5.71
CA GLU A 4 -34.25 -3.88 -4.67
C GLU A 4 -33.18 -4.95 -4.87
N VAL A 5 -32.10 -4.65 -5.60
CA VAL A 5 -30.92 -5.55 -5.59
C VAL A 5 -29.87 -4.92 -4.68
N GLY A 6 -29.94 -5.30 -3.39
CA GLY A 6 -28.86 -5.03 -2.45
C GLY A 6 -27.53 -5.61 -2.96
N PRO A 7 -26.38 -5.21 -2.39
CA PRO A 7 -25.08 -5.65 -2.86
C PRO A 7 -24.99 -7.18 -2.88
N ILE A 8 -24.60 -7.75 -4.02
CA ILE A 8 -24.31 -9.18 -4.15
C ILE A 8 -23.06 -9.46 -3.33
N ARG A 9 -23.21 -10.19 -2.23
CA ARG A 9 -22.10 -10.68 -1.42
C ARG A 9 -21.68 -12.04 -1.93
N VAL A 10 -20.50 -12.12 -2.54
CA VAL A 10 -19.87 -13.40 -2.88
C VAL A 10 -18.97 -13.79 -1.71
N ALA A 11 -19.40 -14.75 -0.89
CA ALA A 11 -18.53 -15.45 0.02
C ALA A 11 -17.90 -16.62 -0.74
N GLY A 12 -16.57 -16.61 -0.90
CA GLY A 12 -15.84 -17.69 -1.56
C GLY A 12 -14.66 -18.10 -0.69
N GLU A 13 -14.64 -19.36 -0.27
CA GLU A 13 -13.39 -20.01 0.12
C GLU A 13 -12.76 -20.57 -1.16
N ALA A 14 -11.68 -19.95 -1.62
CA ALA A 14 -10.86 -20.55 -2.67
C ALA A 14 -9.94 -21.59 -2.00
N PRO A 15 -10.01 -22.88 -2.38
CA PRO A 15 -9.09 -23.87 -1.86
C PRO A 15 -7.64 -23.45 -2.17
N THR A 16 -6.76 -23.48 -1.17
CA THR A 16 -5.33 -23.21 -1.38
C THR A 16 -4.78 -24.29 -2.33
N PRO A 17 -4.27 -23.94 -3.52
CA PRO A 17 -3.75 -24.94 -4.44
C PRO A 17 -2.58 -25.71 -3.81
N ARG A 18 -2.59 -27.04 -3.96
CA ARG A 18 -1.45 -27.87 -3.53
C ARG A 18 -0.22 -27.54 -4.39
N THR A 19 0.88 -27.20 -3.73
CA THR A 19 2.28 -27.12 -4.17
C THR A 19 2.58 -27.49 -5.63
N SER A 20 2.18 -26.59 -6.52
CA SER A 20 2.82 -26.24 -7.78
C SER A 20 2.31 -24.82 -8.05
N LEU A 21 3.14 -23.88 -8.51
CA LEU A 21 2.69 -22.52 -8.82
C LEU A 21 1.74 -22.61 -10.03
N ALA A 22 0.47 -22.94 -9.77
CA ALA A 22 -0.60 -22.93 -10.74
C ALA A 22 -0.68 -21.53 -11.36
N ALA A 23 -0.96 -21.47 -12.65
CA ALA A 23 -1.03 -20.26 -13.46
C ALA A 23 -1.66 -19.08 -12.70
N GLY A 24 -0.88 -18.02 -12.41
CA GLY A 24 -1.36 -16.77 -11.82
C GLY A 24 -1.98 -16.88 -10.42
N GLN A 25 -1.48 -16.13 -9.44
CA GLN A 25 -2.07 -16.09 -8.11
C GLN A 25 -2.23 -14.66 -7.61
N PHE A 26 -3.30 -14.41 -6.86
CA PHE A 26 -3.54 -13.16 -6.17
C PHE A 26 -4.00 -13.47 -4.74
N HIS A 27 -3.33 -12.90 -3.75
CA HIS A 27 -3.65 -13.11 -2.35
C HIS A 27 -3.79 -11.77 -1.65
N GLU A 28 -4.99 -11.48 -1.17
CA GLU A 28 -5.26 -10.35 -0.30
C GLU A 28 -5.08 -10.75 1.17
N ARG A 29 -4.49 -9.88 1.99
CA ARG A 29 -4.28 -10.11 3.42
C ARG A 29 -4.50 -8.82 4.21
N ALA A 30 -5.08 -8.95 5.39
CA ALA A 30 -5.15 -7.88 6.38
C ALA A 30 -4.65 -8.36 7.74
N ILE A 31 -4.03 -7.46 8.50
CA ILE A 31 -3.61 -7.66 9.88
C ILE A 31 -4.16 -6.48 10.67
N GLU A 32 -4.90 -6.76 11.73
CA GLU A 32 -5.35 -5.71 12.65
C GLU A 32 -4.15 -5.13 13.43
N GLY A 33 -4.25 -3.86 13.81
CA GLY A 33 -3.19 -3.18 14.54
C GLY A 33 -3.64 -1.81 15.04
N GLY A 34 -2.66 -0.97 15.34
CA GLY A 34 -2.83 0.37 15.89
C GLY A 34 -3.40 1.40 14.91
N PRO A 35 -3.32 2.69 15.27
CA PRO A 35 -3.96 3.78 14.53
C PRO A 35 -3.32 4.09 13.17
N LEU A 36 -2.10 3.60 12.91
CA LEU A 36 -1.44 3.63 11.61
C LEU A 36 -1.76 2.36 10.81
N VAL A 37 -2.10 2.50 9.53
CA VAL A 37 -2.15 1.38 8.57
C VAL A 37 -1.01 1.46 7.55
N ALA A 38 -0.29 0.36 7.37
CA ALA A 38 0.72 0.20 6.33
C ALA A 38 0.17 -0.66 5.20
N VAL A 39 0.21 -0.17 3.96
CA VAL A 39 -0.38 -0.85 2.81
C VAL A 39 0.60 -1.15 1.70
N ALA A 40 0.39 -2.29 1.06
CA ALA A 40 1.12 -2.73 -0.13
C ALA A 40 0.10 -3.26 -1.15
N PRO A 41 -0.60 -2.36 -1.89
CA PRO A 41 -1.61 -2.76 -2.87
C PRO A 41 -1.03 -3.56 -4.03
N HIS A 42 0.29 -3.51 -4.21
CA HIS A 42 1.02 -4.10 -5.34
C HIS A 42 2.15 -5.03 -4.86
N GLY A 43 1.95 -5.77 -3.79
CA GLY A 43 2.92 -6.73 -3.25
C GLY A 43 3.15 -7.98 -4.10
N GLY A 44 4.04 -8.85 -3.60
CA GLY A 44 4.40 -10.09 -4.30
C GLY A 44 5.37 -9.82 -5.45
N THR A 45 4.99 -10.16 -6.68
CA THR A 45 5.81 -9.89 -7.89
C THR A 45 5.24 -8.78 -8.78
N VAL A 46 4.17 -8.11 -8.35
CA VAL A 46 3.65 -6.90 -9.00
C VAL A 46 4.69 -5.78 -8.83
N GLU A 47 4.96 -5.41 -7.58
CA GLU A 47 6.06 -4.54 -7.15
C GLU A 47 6.81 -5.23 -6.00
N PRO A 48 7.85 -6.04 -6.30
CA PRO A 48 8.57 -6.81 -5.30
C PRO A 48 8.98 -6.09 -4.01
N HIS A 49 8.83 -6.78 -2.88
CA HIS A 49 9.22 -6.36 -1.51
C HIS A 49 8.36 -5.29 -0.83
N THR A 50 7.40 -4.65 -1.50
CA THR A 50 6.51 -3.66 -0.86
C THR A 50 5.68 -4.27 0.26
N ASP A 51 5.24 -5.52 0.10
CA ASP A 51 4.52 -6.27 1.14
C ASP A 51 5.39 -6.61 2.35
N ALA A 52 6.68 -6.87 2.14
CA ALA A 52 7.63 -7.07 3.24
C ALA A 52 7.82 -5.77 4.04
N GLN A 53 7.85 -4.62 3.37
CA GLN A 53 7.92 -3.31 4.01
C GLN A 53 6.67 -3.03 4.87
N ALA A 54 5.47 -3.27 4.33
CA ALA A 54 4.23 -3.11 5.10
C ALA A 54 4.21 -4.05 6.33
N ARG A 55 4.61 -5.33 6.16
CA ARG A 55 4.70 -6.29 7.27
C ARG A 55 5.69 -5.86 8.36
N ARG A 56 6.78 -5.19 7.99
CA ARG A 56 7.74 -4.63 8.95
C ARG A 56 7.11 -3.56 9.85
N LEU A 57 6.15 -2.79 9.35
CA LEU A 57 5.39 -1.85 10.17
C LEU A 57 4.42 -2.59 11.12
N ALA A 58 3.85 -3.71 10.70
CA ALA A 58 3.06 -4.57 11.60
C ALA A 58 3.89 -5.14 12.76
N GLU A 59 5.16 -5.47 12.55
CA GLU A 59 6.07 -5.88 13.64
C GLU A 59 6.24 -4.79 14.71
N ARG A 60 5.91 -3.53 14.37
CA ARG A 60 5.91 -2.37 15.26
C ARG A 60 4.50 -1.95 15.70
N GLY A 61 3.49 -2.76 15.44
CA GLY A 61 2.11 -2.56 15.90
C GLY A 61 1.19 -1.82 14.94
N ALA A 62 1.60 -1.51 13.69
CA ALA A 62 0.69 -0.96 12.70
C ALA A 62 -0.31 -2.01 12.19
N ALA A 63 -1.51 -1.58 11.79
CA ALA A 63 -2.38 -2.40 10.96
C ALA A 63 -1.73 -2.60 9.58
N VAL A 64 -2.08 -3.67 8.88
CA VAL A 64 -1.59 -3.92 7.50
C VAL A 64 -2.72 -4.33 6.59
N TRP A 65 -2.67 -3.85 5.35
CA TRP A 65 -3.39 -4.44 4.22
C TRP A 65 -2.45 -4.61 3.03
N ALA A 66 -2.38 -5.82 2.47
CA ALA A 66 -1.48 -6.14 1.38
C ALA A 66 -2.14 -7.05 0.35
N CYS A 67 -1.82 -6.80 -0.91
CA CYS A 67 -2.23 -7.59 -2.06
C CYS A 67 -0.98 -8.17 -2.71
N ASN A 68 -0.83 -9.49 -2.69
CA ASN A 68 0.31 -10.16 -3.29
C ASN A 68 -0.10 -10.83 -4.60
N GLY A 69 0.46 -10.35 -5.72
CA GLY A 69 0.21 -10.91 -7.05
C GLY A 69 1.41 -11.68 -7.60
N TRP A 70 1.15 -12.81 -8.26
CA TRP A 70 2.12 -13.62 -8.98
C TRP A 70 1.62 -13.98 -10.37
N TRP A 71 2.51 -13.93 -11.36
CA TRP A 71 2.22 -14.42 -12.70
C TRP A 71 3.50 -14.91 -13.39
N PRO A 72 3.46 -16.05 -14.12
CA PRO A 72 4.62 -16.53 -14.86
C PRO A 72 5.18 -15.51 -15.85
N GLY A 73 6.51 -15.48 -16.02
CA GLY A 73 7.17 -14.60 -16.99
C GLY A 73 7.17 -13.11 -16.63
N GLY A 74 7.03 -12.77 -15.35
CA GLY A 74 7.18 -11.38 -14.87
C GLY A 74 6.02 -10.46 -15.22
N ARG A 75 4.85 -11.00 -15.60
CA ARG A 75 3.68 -10.21 -16.01
C ARG A 75 2.67 -9.97 -14.89
N ALA A 76 3.09 -10.05 -13.63
CA ALA A 76 2.19 -9.85 -12.50
C ALA A 76 1.61 -8.43 -12.50
N PHE A 77 2.42 -7.43 -12.86
CA PHE A 77 1.96 -6.04 -13.06
C PHE A 77 0.80 -5.97 -14.06
N ASP A 78 0.99 -6.48 -15.28
CA ASP A 78 -0.05 -6.47 -16.33
C ASP A 78 -1.36 -7.16 -15.94
N ARG A 79 -1.33 -8.07 -14.96
CA ARG A 79 -2.47 -8.92 -14.60
C ARG A 79 -3.19 -8.48 -13.34
N TRP A 80 -2.44 -7.95 -12.37
CA TRP A 80 -2.94 -7.73 -11.02
C TRP A 80 -2.80 -6.29 -10.55
N HIS A 81 -2.10 -5.41 -11.27
CA HIS A 81 -1.99 -4.01 -10.89
C HIS A 81 -3.33 -3.30 -11.08
N VAL A 82 -3.88 -2.79 -9.98
CA VAL A 82 -5.04 -1.89 -9.95
C VAL A 82 -4.55 -0.55 -9.43
N THR A 83 -4.78 0.54 -10.17
CA THR A 83 -4.35 1.88 -9.77
C THR A 83 -4.93 2.26 -8.41
N SER A 84 -4.17 2.98 -7.58
CA SER A 84 -4.54 3.27 -6.20
C SER A 84 -5.90 3.95 -6.01
N GLY A 85 -6.38 4.71 -7.00
CA GLY A 85 -7.71 5.33 -6.99
C GLY A 85 -8.88 4.40 -7.33
N ASP A 86 -8.60 3.24 -7.93
CA ASP A 86 -9.61 2.25 -8.34
C ASP A 86 -9.74 1.10 -7.32
N ILE A 87 -8.97 1.14 -6.23
CA ILE A 87 -9.03 0.17 -5.14
C ILE A 87 -10.19 0.53 -4.22
N HIS A 88 -11.11 -0.42 -3.99
CA HIS A 88 -12.29 -0.20 -3.18
C HIS A 88 -12.64 -1.43 -2.33
N PRO A 89 -13.06 -1.29 -1.04
CA PRO A 89 -13.37 -2.43 -0.16
C PRO A 89 -14.41 -3.41 -0.72
N ALA A 90 -15.34 -2.93 -1.56
CA ALA A 90 -16.31 -3.80 -2.23
C ALA A 90 -15.68 -4.89 -3.13
N SER A 91 -14.46 -4.66 -3.62
CA SER A 91 -13.69 -5.61 -4.45
C SER A 91 -12.59 -6.34 -3.68
N PHE A 92 -12.34 -5.94 -2.42
CA PHE A 92 -11.22 -6.36 -1.59
C PHE A 92 -11.75 -6.75 -0.20
N PRO A 93 -12.22 -8.00 -0.03
CA PRO A 93 -12.88 -8.43 1.21
C PRO A 93 -12.03 -8.31 2.48
N ALA A 94 -10.70 -8.48 2.40
CA ALA A 94 -9.84 -8.30 3.57
C ALA A 94 -9.72 -6.82 3.96
N LEU A 95 -9.71 -5.91 2.98
CA LEU A 95 -9.80 -4.46 3.19
C LEU A 95 -11.12 -4.08 3.86
N ASP A 96 -12.25 -4.59 3.38
CA ASP A 96 -13.57 -4.37 3.99
C ASP A 96 -13.61 -4.89 5.43
N GLY A 97 -13.05 -6.08 5.68
CA GLY A 97 -12.88 -6.61 7.03
C GLY A 97 -12.08 -5.68 7.95
N LEU A 98 -10.96 -5.12 7.45
CA LEU A 98 -10.11 -4.21 8.21
C LEU A 98 -10.80 -2.89 8.60
N LEU A 99 -11.79 -2.46 7.81
CA LEU A 99 -12.57 -1.25 8.03
C LEU A 99 -13.84 -1.47 8.86
N GLY A 100 -14.19 -2.73 9.09
CA GLY A 100 -15.50 -3.15 9.59
C GLY A 100 -16.40 -3.54 8.42
N THR A 101 -16.78 -4.83 8.40
CA THR A 101 -17.48 -5.46 7.27
C THR A 101 -18.73 -4.71 6.82
N GLY A 102 -18.85 -4.51 5.51
CA GLY A 102 -20.03 -3.94 4.86
C GLY A 102 -20.29 -2.48 5.20
N THR A 103 -19.28 -1.77 5.74
CA THR A 103 -19.44 -0.36 6.10
C THR A 103 -19.50 0.53 4.86
N GLY A 104 -18.73 0.23 3.82
CA GLY A 104 -18.56 1.13 2.66
C GLY A 104 -18.09 2.54 3.06
N LYS A 105 -17.59 2.70 4.30
CA LYS A 105 -17.21 3.97 4.89
C LYS A 105 -15.78 4.28 4.52
N ARG A 106 -15.49 5.58 4.31
CA ARG A 106 -14.12 6.12 4.32
C ARG A 106 -13.39 5.64 5.58
N GLY A 107 -12.07 5.49 5.49
CA GLY A 107 -11.28 4.78 6.47
C GLY A 107 -11.28 5.37 7.89
N ARG A 108 -10.67 4.62 8.81
CA ARG A 108 -10.72 4.89 10.25
C ARG A 108 -9.37 5.16 10.90
N PHE A 109 -8.29 5.12 10.11
CA PHE A 109 -6.93 5.22 10.62
C PHE A 109 -6.54 6.69 10.83
N GLU A 110 -5.72 6.97 11.83
CA GLU A 110 -5.20 8.32 12.07
C GLU A 110 -4.19 8.70 11.00
N ALA A 111 -3.41 7.73 10.54
CA ALA A 111 -2.45 7.88 9.46
C ALA A 111 -2.39 6.60 8.61
N ALA A 112 -1.88 6.73 7.39
CA ALA A 112 -1.64 5.60 6.52
C ALA A 112 -0.34 5.79 5.75
N VAL A 113 0.31 4.68 5.39
CA VAL A 113 1.45 4.69 4.48
C VAL A 113 1.35 3.59 3.44
N SER A 114 1.58 3.92 2.18
CA SER A 114 1.63 2.94 1.08
C SER A 114 3.04 2.78 0.54
N PHE A 115 3.46 1.53 0.33
CA PHE A 115 4.73 1.21 -0.33
C PHE A 115 4.48 0.75 -1.76
N HIS A 116 5.14 1.42 -2.69
CA HIS A 116 5.05 1.18 -4.13
C HIS A 116 6.43 1.07 -4.77
N GLY A 117 6.43 0.55 -5.99
CA GLY A 117 7.57 0.47 -6.88
C GLY A 117 7.35 1.26 -8.16
N TRP A 118 8.31 2.11 -8.50
CA TRP A 118 8.26 2.89 -9.74
C TRP A 118 9.47 2.63 -10.66
N ARG A 119 9.45 3.27 -11.83
CA ARG A 119 10.53 3.18 -12.84
C ARG A 119 11.60 4.26 -12.70
N HIS A 120 11.40 5.25 -11.83
CA HIS A 120 12.39 6.28 -11.55
C HIS A 120 13.49 5.77 -10.63
N ASP A 121 14.63 6.44 -10.65
CA ASP A 121 15.71 6.18 -9.70
C ASP A 121 15.34 6.70 -8.31
N GLY A 122 15.85 6.04 -7.27
CA GLY A 122 15.68 6.51 -5.90
C GLY A 122 14.29 6.31 -5.30
N VAL A 123 13.87 7.28 -4.47
CA VAL A 123 12.63 7.24 -3.68
C VAL A 123 11.84 8.55 -3.80
N GLY A 124 10.54 8.44 -4.02
CA GLY A 124 9.58 9.52 -3.99
C GLY A 124 8.68 9.45 -2.77
N VAL A 125 8.42 10.59 -2.13
CA VAL A 125 7.51 10.71 -0.98
C VAL A 125 6.36 11.64 -1.32
N GLY A 126 5.18 11.06 -1.55
CA GLY A 126 3.92 11.76 -1.83
C GLY A 126 2.88 11.54 -0.73
N GLY A 127 1.61 11.64 -1.09
CA GLY A 127 0.47 11.46 -0.18
C GLY A 127 -0.24 12.78 0.17
N GLY A 128 -1.42 12.66 0.77
CA GLY A 128 -2.20 13.81 1.24
C GLY A 128 -1.62 14.46 2.50
N ALA A 129 -0.74 13.78 3.24
CA ALA A 129 -0.28 14.23 4.53
C ALA A 129 0.36 15.62 4.44
N SER A 130 0.37 16.34 5.57
CA SER A 130 0.90 17.69 5.61
C SER A 130 2.31 17.74 5.00
N ARG A 131 2.61 18.85 4.33
CA ARG A 131 3.93 19.07 3.71
C ARG A 131 5.07 18.82 4.69
N GLU A 132 4.90 19.25 5.94
CA GLU A 132 5.86 19.02 7.02
C GLU A 132 6.04 17.53 7.33
N THR A 133 4.96 16.77 7.46
CA THR A 133 5.05 15.31 7.69
C THR A 133 5.74 14.60 6.54
N ARG A 134 5.36 14.92 5.29
CA ARG A 134 6.04 14.34 4.10
C ARG A 134 7.52 14.71 4.08
N GLN A 135 7.89 15.94 4.42
CA GLN A 135 9.27 16.38 4.52
C GLN A 135 10.07 15.60 5.59
N ARG A 136 9.50 15.40 6.78
CA ARG A 136 10.15 14.59 7.83
C ARG A 136 10.37 13.14 7.40
N VAL A 137 9.41 12.56 6.66
CA VAL A 137 9.57 11.23 6.07
C VAL A 137 10.67 11.22 5.01
N THR A 138 10.69 12.19 4.09
CA THR A 138 11.76 12.36 3.08
C THR A 138 13.14 12.38 3.73
N GLU A 139 13.34 13.24 4.73
CA GLU A 139 14.61 13.37 5.45
C GLU A 139 14.98 12.11 6.25
N ALA A 140 14.00 11.38 6.78
CA ALA A 140 14.25 10.10 7.45
C ALA A 140 14.71 9.03 6.48
N VAL A 141 14.10 8.96 5.30
CA VAL A 141 14.47 8.01 4.24
C VAL A 141 15.84 8.35 3.64
N GLU A 142 16.12 9.62 3.37
CA GLU A 142 17.42 10.07 2.86
C GLU A 142 18.58 9.63 3.77
N ARG A 143 18.41 9.74 5.10
CA ARG A 143 19.43 9.36 6.09
C ARG A 143 19.78 7.87 6.11
N VAL A 144 18.94 6.99 5.57
CA VAL A 144 19.18 5.54 5.55
C VAL A 144 19.64 5.03 4.18
N LEU A 145 19.76 5.92 3.19
CA LEU A 145 20.17 5.58 1.84
C LEU A 145 21.59 6.10 1.53
N PRO A 146 22.30 5.46 0.60
CA PRO A 146 23.56 6.01 0.09
C PRO A 146 23.35 7.41 -0.51
N PRO A 147 24.32 8.34 -0.37
CA PRO A 147 24.18 9.72 -0.84
C PRO A 147 23.86 9.87 -2.34
N GLU A 148 24.21 8.88 -3.15
CA GLU A 148 23.95 8.86 -4.59
C GLU A 148 22.51 8.45 -4.97
N VAL A 149 21.73 7.92 -4.01
CA VAL A 149 20.34 7.52 -4.26
C VAL A 149 19.44 8.73 -4.05
N PRO A 150 18.78 9.26 -5.09
CA PRO A 150 17.95 10.45 -4.93
C PRO A 150 16.74 10.14 -4.05
N VAL A 151 16.41 11.07 -3.16
CA VAL A 151 15.17 11.05 -2.37
C VAL A 151 14.48 12.38 -2.57
N GLU A 152 13.24 12.34 -3.02
CA GLU A 152 12.47 13.56 -3.28
C GLU A 152 11.10 13.52 -2.63
N ARG A 153 10.61 14.71 -2.29
CA ARG A 153 9.25 14.93 -1.85
C ARG A 153 8.43 15.38 -3.06
N ILE A 154 7.36 14.66 -3.36
CA ILE A 154 6.54 14.89 -4.54
C ILE A 154 5.32 15.70 -4.13
N ASP A 155 5.20 16.92 -4.64
CA ASP A 155 4.06 17.80 -4.38
C ASP A 155 3.00 17.79 -5.47
N GLU A 156 3.42 17.54 -6.71
CA GLU A 156 2.59 17.70 -7.90
C GLU A 156 2.90 16.59 -8.92
N GLY A 157 1.99 16.39 -9.87
CA GLY A 157 2.10 15.37 -10.91
C GLY A 157 1.58 13.99 -10.50
N ASP A 158 1.81 13.02 -11.39
CA ASP A 158 1.17 11.69 -11.38
C ASP A 158 1.50 10.85 -10.13
N TYR A 159 2.63 11.12 -9.48
CA TYR A 159 3.10 10.42 -8.28
C TYR A 159 2.90 11.21 -6.99
N SER A 160 2.22 12.36 -7.04
CA SER A 160 1.96 13.17 -5.83
C SER A 160 1.09 12.44 -4.81
N GLY A 161 0.22 11.53 -5.27
CA GLY A 161 -0.59 10.67 -4.40
C GLY A 161 -1.53 11.43 -3.46
N ASN A 162 -1.87 12.68 -3.75
CA ASN A 162 -2.60 13.58 -2.83
C ASN A 162 -4.12 13.59 -3.02
N SER A 163 -4.65 12.86 -4.02
CA SER A 163 -6.09 12.75 -4.25
C SER A 163 -6.77 12.00 -3.08
N PRO A 164 -7.97 12.44 -2.65
CA PRO A 164 -8.73 11.78 -1.59
C PRO A 164 -9.31 10.41 -2.00
N GLU A 165 -9.24 10.06 -3.28
CA GLU A 165 -9.58 8.75 -3.85
C GLU A 165 -8.40 7.78 -3.82
N ASN A 166 -7.16 8.28 -3.74
CA ASN A 166 -6.00 7.40 -3.57
C ASN A 166 -6.15 6.62 -2.26
N ILE A 167 -6.06 5.29 -2.34
CA ILE A 167 -6.30 4.40 -1.20
C ILE A 167 -5.54 4.79 0.07
N VAL A 168 -4.31 5.32 -0.05
CA VAL A 168 -3.53 5.73 1.12
C VAL A 168 -4.20 6.86 1.89
N ASN A 169 -4.85 7.80 1.20
CA ASN A 169 -5.59 8.89 1.84
C ASN A 169 -7.00 8.46 2.20
N TRP A 170 -7.63 7.65 1.37
CA TRP A 170 -8.99 7.17 1.61
C TRP A 170 -9.08 6.36 2.91
N LEU A 171 -8.01 5.65 3.29
CA LEU A 171 -7.94 4.87 4.52
C LEU A 171 -7.83 5.71 5.81
N THR A 172 -7.50 7.00 5.72
CA THR A 172 -7.43 7.84 6.89
C THR A 172 -8.78 8.47 7.23
N ALA A 173 -9.01 8.70 8.52
CA ALA A 173 -10.26 9.27 9.04
C ALA A 173 -10.52 10.68 8.51
N ASP A 174 -9.46 11.46 8.28
CA ASP A 174 -9.51 12.81 7.71
C ASP A 174 -9.47 12.84 6.17
N GLY A 175 -9.21 11.70 5.52
CA GLY A 175 -9.04 11.63 4.07
C GLY A 175 -7.77 12.30 3.53
N THR A 176 -6.84 12.71 4.39
CA THR A 176 -5.63 13.46 4.00
C THR A 176 -4.37 13.06 4.75
N SER A 177 -4.38 12.18 5.75
CA SER A 177 -3.17 11.81 6.51
C SER A 177 -2.38 10.63 5.91
N GLY A 178 -2.52 10.40 4.61
CA GLY A 178 -1.79 9.34 3.89
C GLY A 178 -0.41 9.78 3.39
N VAL A 179 0.57 8.87 3.44
CA VAL A 179 1.93 9.06 2.89
C VAL A 179 2.21 7.97 1.85
N GLN A 180 2.59 8.35 0.63
CA GLN A 180 2.94 7.39 -0.44
C GLN A 180 4.46 7.31 -0.59
N ILE A 181 5.01 6.09 -0.61
CA ILE A 181 6.44 5.83 -0.81
C ILE A 181 6.63 5.10 -2.14
N GLU A 182 7.15 5.79 -3.14
CA GLU A 182 7.52 5.24 -4.44
C GLU A 182 9.00 4.88 -4.49
N GLN A 183 9.38 3.70 -4.96
CA GLN A 183 10.76 3.23 -4.85
C GLN A 183 11.26 2.51 -6.09
N SER A 184 12.48 2.83 -6.50
CA SER A 184 13.16 2.07 -7.55
C SER A 184 13.35 0.61 -7.14
N THR A 185 13.48 -0.28 -8.13
CA THR A 185 13.79 -1.71 -7.86
C THR A 185 15.05 -1.86 -7.02
N GLY A 186 16.10 -1.08 -7.29
CA GLY A 186 17.34 -1.14 -6.52
C GLY A 186 17.16 -0.82 -5.04
N VAL A 187 16.35 0.20 -4.72
CA VAL A 187 16.03 0.57 -3.34
C VAL A 187 15.24 -0.53 -2.65
N ARG A 188 14.17 -1.03 -3.27
CA ARG A 188 13.31 -2.06 -2.66
C ARG A 188 14.09 -3.31 -2.26
N TRP A 189 15.03 -3.74 -3.11
CA TRP A 189 15.83 -4.95 -2.88
C TRP A 189 16.95 -4.77 -1.85
N ARG A 190 17.64 -3.62 -1.84
CA ARG A 190 18.84 -3.43 -1.01
C ARG A 190 18.59 -2.66 0.28
N HIS A 191 17.58 -1.81 0.29
CA HIS A 191 17.34 -0.84 1.37
C HIS A 191 15.90 -0.84 1.88
N GLY A 192 15.01 -1.67 1.33
CA GLY A 192 13.57 -1.65 1.63
C GLY A 192 13.25 -1.71 3.13
N SER A 193 13.95 -2.56 3.89
CA SER A 193 13.77 -2.64 5.35
C SER A 193 14.15 -1.35 6.07
N GLY A 194 15.26 -0.71 5.66
CA GLY A 194 15.71 0.56 6.24
C GLY A 194 14.75 1.70 5.91
N VAL A 195 14.22 1.75 4.68
CA VAL A 195 13.18 2.71 4.29
C VAL A 195 11.92 2.52 5.15
N ALA A 196 11.46 1.28 5.31
CA ALA A 196 10.30 0.99 6.15
C ALA A 196 10.51 1.37 7.62
N ASP A 197 11.70 1.13 8.19
CA ASP A 197 12.03 1.57 9.54
C ASP A 197 12.05 3.09 9.68
N ALA A 198 12.62 3.79 8.71
CA ALA A 198 12.69 5.25 8.69
C ALA A 198 11.30 5.88 8.66
N VAL A 199 10.42 5.37 7.79
CA VAL A 199 9.01 5.75 7.71
C VAL A 199 8.30 5.49 9.05
N ALA A 200 8.47 4.28 9.60
CA ALA A 200 7.86 3.89 10.86
C ALA A 200 8.32 4.77 12.03
N ASN A 201 9.57 5.24 12.05
CA ASN A 201 10.07 6.16 13.07
C ASN A 201 9.46 7.56 13.04
N VAL A 202 8.80 7.92 11.93
CA VAL A 202 8.15 9.24 11.78
C VAL A 202 6.65 9.14 12.04
N LEU A 203 6.03 8.01 11.69
CA LEU A 203 4.57 7.84 11.67
C LEU A 203 4.01 7.03 12.85
N LEU A 204 4.84 6.31 13.61
CA LEU A 204 4.48 5.63 14.86
C LEU A 204 5.06 6.39 16.06
#